data_AF-A0A2M7UBH3-F1
#
_entry.id   AF-A0A2M7UBH3-F1
#
_cell.length_a   1.000
_cell.length_b   1.000
_cell.length_c   1.000
_cell.angle_alpha   90.00
_cell.angle_beta   90.00
_cell.angle_gamma   90.00
#
_symmetry.space_group_name_H-M   'P 1'
#
loop_
_entity.id
_entity.type
_entity.pdbx_description
1 polymer ?
#
loop_
_entity_poly.entity_id
_entity_poly.type
_entity_poly.pdbx_seq_one_letter_code
_entity_poly.pdbx_strand_id
1 'polypeptide(L)'
;RVSFSGQFNNRQGIRSGTNSRGGFQPVSGEIIASDDKSITVKLQDGSSKIILLSDKTQINKAETVDKSQLKTGEKVAVFGTENTDGSVTATNIQLNPIVRAGQPPVNNQ
;
A
#
# COMPACT_ATOMS: atom_id res chain seq x y z
N ARG A 1 49.54 -29.23 2.69
CA ARG A 1 48.81 -27.98 2.37
C ARG A 1 47.51 -28.40 1.71
N VAL A 2 46.40 -28.25 2.40
CA VAL A 2 45.08 -28.72 1.98
C VAL A 2 44.47 -27.75 0.97
N SER A 3 43.90 -28.28 -0.09
CA SER A 3 43.23 -27.58 -1.19
C SER A 3 41.91 -26.96 -0.72
N PHE A 4 41.66 -25.71 -1.07
CA PHE A 4 40.40 -25.01 -0.82
C PHE A 4 39.54 -25.02 -2.09
N SER A 5 38.48 -25.85 -2.10
CA SER A 5 37.41 -25.79 -3.09
C SER A 5 36.31 -24.86 -2.57
N GLY A 6 36.26 -23.64 -3.09
CA GLY A 6 35.18 -22.69 -2.86
C GLY A 6 33.90 -23.13 -3.56
N GLN A 7 33.04 -23.86 -2.84
CA GLN A 7 31.68 -24.18 -3.26
C GLN A 7 30.75 -23.07 -2.77
N PHE A 8 30.52 -22.07 -3.62
CA PHE A 8 29.51 -21.04 -3.35
C PHE A 8 28.13 -21.57 -3.70
N ASN A 9 27.34 -21.72 -2.63
CA ASN A 9 25.91 -21.99 -2.58
C ASN A 9 25.13 -21.28 -3.69
N ASN A 10 24.49 -22.09 -4.54
CA ASN A 10 23.03 -22.10 -4.70
C ASN A 10 22.34 -20.72 -4.67
N ARG A 11 22.66 -19.85 -5.64
CA ARG A 11 21.82 -18.70 -6.00
C ARG A 11 20.65 -19.19 -6.84
N GLN A 12 19.71 -19.89 -6.20
CA GLN A 12 18.38 -20.10 -6.76
C GLN A 12 17.67 -18.75 -6.79
N GLY A 13 17.40 -18.30 -8.02
CA GLY A 13 16.80 -17.01 -8.31
C GLY A 13 15.49 -16.86 -7.56
N ILE A 14 15.45 -15.83 -6.70
CA ILE A 14 14.25 -15.17 -6.23
C ILE A 14 13.61 -14.50 -7.45
N ARG A 15 13.03 -15.33 -8.34
CA ARG A 15 12.10 -14.86 -9.35
C ARG A 15 10.79 -14.69 -8.63
N SER A 16 10.58 -13.44 -8.24
CA SER A 16 9.31 -12.79 -7.94
C SER A 16 8.16 -13.48 -8.68
N GLY A 17 7.58 -14.48 -8.04
CA GLY A 17 6.34 -15.13 -8.44
C GLY A 17 5.24 -14.41 -7.70
N THR A 18 4.84 -13.25 -8.22
CA THR A 18 3.63 -12.55 -7.81
C THR A 18 2.48 -13.53 -7.93
N ASN A 19 2.12 -14.11 -6.79
CA ASN A 19 1.09 -15.12 -6.63
C ASN A 19 -0.26 -14.39 -6.75
N SER A 20 -0.63 -14.02 -7.97
CA SER A 20 -1.96 -13.53 -8.35
C SER A 20 -2.97 -14.66 -8.22
N ARG A 21 -3.33 -15.01 -6.98
CA ARG A 21 -4.34 -16.01 -6.65
C ARG A 21 -5.32 -15.42 -5.64
N GLY A 22 -6.43 -14.89 -6.14
CA GLY A 22 -7.64 -14.61 -5.35
C GLY A 22 -7.93 -13.13 -5.07
N GLY A 23 -8.82 -12.53 -5.87
CA GLY A 23 -9.83 -11.57 -5.41
C GLY A 23 -9.45 -10.11 -5.22
N PHE A 24 -8.17 -9.73 -5.14
CA PHE A 24 -7.79 -8.31 -4.99
C PHE A 24 -7.00 -7.81 -6.21
N GLN A 25 -7.72 -7.46 -7.26
CA GLN A 25 -7.16 -6.64 -8.33
C GLN A 25 -7.44 -5.17 -7.98
N PRO A 26 -6.43 -4.38 -7.57
CA PRO A 26 -6.64 -2.95 -7.37
C PRO A 26 -7.03 -2.33 -8.71
N VAL A 27 -8.13 -1.58 -8.72
CA VAL A 27 -8.56 -0.80 -9.86
C VAL A 27 -8.07 0.63 -9.65
N SER A 28 -7.27 1.13 -10.58
CA SER A 28 -6.81 2.51 -10.62
C SER A 28 -7.19 3.15 -11.94
N GLY A 29 -7.68 4.38 -11.90
CA GLY A 29 -8.16 5.07 -13.07
C GLY A 29 -8.93 6.34 -12.73
N GLU A 30 -9.59 6.90 -13.73
CA GLU A 30 -10.40 8.10 -13.65
C GLU A 30 -11.89 7.74 -13.55
N ILE A 31 -12.63 8.36 -12.63
CA ILE A 31 -14.08 8.15 -12.55
C ILE A 31 -14.75 8.95 -13.68
N ILE A 32 -15.46 8.26 -14.57
CA ILE A 32 -16.14 8.86 -15.73
C ILE A 32 -17.67 8.86 -15.59
N ALA A 33 -18.23 8.12 -14.64
CA ALA A 33 -19.63 8.17 -14.27
C ALA A 33 -19.81 7.71 -12.81
N SER A 34 -20.86 8.19 -12.15
CA SER A 34 -21.20 7.83 -10.77
C SER A 34 -22.70 7.76 -10.56
N ASP A 35 -23.14 6.71 -9.88
CA ASP A 35 -24.50 6.45 -9.43
C ASP A 35 -24.50 6.13 -7.91
N ASP A 36 -25.67 6.00 -7.30
CA ASP A 36 -25.81 5.75 -5.86
C ASP A 36 -25.11 4.47 -5.36
N LYS A 37 -25.01 3.45 -6.23
CA LYS A 37 -24.47 2.13 -5.88
C LYS A 37 -23.26 1.73 -6.73
N SER A 38 -22.80 2.60 -7.62
CA SER A 38 -21.72 2.26 -8.53
C SER A 38 -20.96 3.47 -9.05
N ILE A 39 -19.71 3.25 -9.43
CA ILE A 39 -18.92 4.20 -10.23
C ILE A 39 -18.36 3.50 -11.45
N THR A 40 -18.23 4.22 -12.55
CA THR A 40 -17.52 3.72 -13.74
C THR A 40 -16.14 4.36 -13.78
N VAL A 41 -15.11 3.52 -13.80
CA VAL A 41 -13.71 3.93 -13.82
C VAL A 41 -13.09 3.61 -15.18
N LYS A 42 -12.59 4.63 -15.86
CA LYS A 42 -11.73 4.49 -17.03
C LYS A 42 -10.33 4.10 -16.59
N LEU A 43 -9.84 2.97 -17.08
CA LEU A 43 -8.52 2.44 -16.78
C LEU A 43 -7.45 3.06 -17.67
N GLN A 44 -6.18 2.90 -17.27
CA GLN A 44 -5.03 3.38 -18.05
C GLN A 44 -4.89 2.71 -19.42
N ASP A 45 -5.41 1.49 -19.59
CA ASP A 45 -5.44 0.79 -20.88
C ASP A 45 -6.55 1.27 -21.83
N GLY A 46 -7.33 2.27 -21.41
CA GLY A 46 -8.45 2.82 -22.18
C GLY A 46 -9.76 2.07 -22.04
N SER A 47 -9.78 0.91 -21.38
CA SER A 47 -11.01 0.20 -21.04
C SER A 47 -11.75 0.88 -19.87
N SER A 48 -12.96 0.42 -19.55
CA SER A 48 -13.75 0.91 -18.42
C SER A 48 -14.25 -0.25 -17.56
N LYS A 49 -14.34 -0.02 -16.25
CA LYS A 49 -14.91 -0.98 -15.29
C LYS A 49 -15.96 -0.32 -14.42
N ILE A 50 -17.04 -1.04 -14.17
CA ILE A 50 -18.07 -0.66 -13.19
C ILE A 50 -17.65 -1.22 -11.83
N ILE A 51 -17.57 -0.35 -10.83
CA ILE A 51 -17.23 -0.67 -9.45
C ILE A 51 -18.50 -0.53 -8.62
N LEU A 52 -18.92 -1.60 -7.96
CA LEU A 52 -20.07 -1.60 -7.08
C LEU A 52 -19.68 -1.09 -5.69
N LEU A 53 -20.49 -0.19 -5.15
CA LEU A 53 -20.37 0.35 -3.81
C LEU A 53 -21.37 -0.36 -2.89
N SER A 54 -20.99 -0.49 -1.63
CA SER A 54 -21.83 -1.05 -0.56
C SER A 54 -21.68 -0.19 0.69
N ASP A 55 -22.56 -0.37 1.67
CA ASP A 55 -22.48 0.35 2.96
C ASP A 55 -21.18 0.06 3.75
N LYS A 56 -20.48 -1.02 3.40
CA LYS A 56 -19.17 -1.37 3.97
C LYS A 56 -18.00 -0.73 3.22
N THR A 57 -18.24 -0.10 2.08
CA THR A 57 -17.19 0.50 1.25
C THR A 57 -16.65 1.74 1.95
N GLN A 58 -15.39 1.70 2.37
CA GLN A 58 -14.70 2.85 2.94
C GLN A 58 -14.14 3.74 1.85
N ILE A 59 -14.67 4.97 1.75
CA ILE A 59 -14.19 5.99 0.82
C ILE A 59 -13.31 6.96 1.62
N ASN A 60 -12.04 7.06 1.23
CA ASN A 60 -11.08 7.94 1.88
C ASN A 60 -10.48 8.88 0.84
N LYS A 61 -10.35 10.15 1.22
CA LYS A 61 -9.70 11.18 0.42
C LYS A 61 -8.40 11.58 1.12
N ALA A 62 -7.28 11.49 0.43
CA ALA A 62 -6.05 12.12 0.87
C ALA A 62 -6.12 13.60 0.48
N GLU A 63 -5.89 14.48 1.45
CA GLU A 63 -5.86 15.93 1.25
C GLU A 63 -4.61 16.48 1.92
N THR A 64 -3.91 17.37 1.22
CA THR A 64 -2.78 18.09 1.80
C THR A 64 -3.33 19.15 2.72
N VAL A 65 -2.98 19.06 4.00
CA VAL A 65 -3.38 20.03 5.02
C VAL A 65 -2.17 20.81 5.53
N ASP A 66 -2.42 22.02 5.99
CA ASP A 66 -1.39 22.82 6.66
C ASP A 66 -1.01 22.21 8.01
N LYS A 67 0.22 22.49 8.45
CA LYS A 67 0.74 22.05 9.76
C LYS A 67 -0.13 22.52 10.93
N SER A 68 -0.86 23.62 10.77
CA SER A 68 -1.79 24.15 11.78
C SER A 68 -3.03 23.27 11.99
N GLN A 69 -3.34 22.38 11.05
CA GLN A 69 -4.46 21.43 11.16
C GLN A 69 -4.08 20.16 11.92
N LEU A 70 -2.80 19.96 12.26
CA LEU A 70 -2.35 18.84 13.07
C LEU A 70 -2.86 18.99 14.50
N LYS A 71 -3.84 18.17 14.89
CA LYS A 71 -4.42 18.18 16.24
C LYS A 71 -3.88 17.04 17.07
N THR A 72 -3.70 17.32 18.36
CA THR A 72 -3.36 16.29 19.35
C THR A 72 -4.47 15.25 19.44
N GLY A 73 -4.10 13.96 19.43
CA GLY A 73 -5.04 12.84 19.49
C GLY A 73 -5.37 12.21 18.14
N GLU A 74 -4.92 12.80 17.02
CA GLU A 74 -5.08 12.20 15.70
C GLU A 74 -4.07 11.06 15.46
N LYS A 75 -4.51 10.04 14.73
CA LYS A 75 -3.61 8.97 14.27
C LYS A 75 -2.86 9.45 13.04
N VAL A 76 -1.53 9.33 13.07
CA VAL A 76 -0.65 9.76 11.99
C VAL A 76 0.35 8.67 11.64
N ALA A 77 0.72 8.60 10.36
CA ALA A 77 1.93 7.91 9.92
C ALA A 77 2.95 8.96 9.50
N VAL A 78 4.15 8.89 10.07
CA VAL A 78 5.25 9.81 9.79
C VAL A 78 6.30 9.06 8.98
N PHE A 79 6.65 9.60 7.82
CA PHE A 79 7.72 9.09 6.97
C PHE A 79 8.85 10.12 6.99
N GLY A 80 10.06 9.66 7.33
CA GLY A 80 11.20 10.54 7.54
C GLY A 80 12.45 9.79 7.96
N THR A 81 13.46 10.54 8.38
CA THR A 81 14.72 10.00 8.88
C THR A 81 14.73 10.01 10.40
N GLU A 82 15.00 8.86 11.01
CA GLU A 82 15.24 8.77 12.45
C GLU A 82 16.63 9.35 12.78
N ASN A 83 16.67 10.24 13.77
CA ASN A 83 17.87 10.91 14.24
C ASN A 83 18.48 10.14 15.42
N THR A 84 19.75 10.39 15.72
CA THR A 84 20.49 9.72 16.81
C THR A 84 19.94 10.00 18.21
N ASP A 85 19.15 11.05 18.37
CA ASP A 85 18.47 11.43 19.61
C ASP A 85 17.09 10.75 19.78
N GLY A 86 16.69 9.90 18.82
CA GLY A 86 15.39 9.22 18.80
C GLY A 86 14.25 10.05 18.24
N SER A 87 14.50 11.29 17.79
CA SER A 87 13.51 12.10 17.07
C SER A 87 13.44 11.69 15.59
N VAL A 88 12.35 12.04 14.89
CA VAL A 88 12.19 11.79 13.45
C VAL A 88 12.06 13.11 12.70
N THR A 89 12.96 13.34 11.74
CA THR A 89 12.84 14.43 10.78
C THR A 89 11.86 14.03 9.68
N ALA A 90 10.61 14.46 9.80
CA ALA A 90 9.53 14.10 8.87
C ALA A 90 9.69 14.78 7.50
N THR A 91 9.61 13.99 6.42
CA THR A 91 9.50 14.48 5.04
C THR A 91 8.08 14.38 4.51
N ASN A 92 7.28 13.45 5.06
CA ASN A 92 5.86 13.31 4.76
C ASN A 92 5.10 12.86 6.01
N ILE A 93 3.89 13.39 6.20
CA ILE A 93 2.98 12.99 7.28
C ILE A 93 1.64 12.68 6.65
N GLN A 94 1.15 11.48 6.89
CA GLN A 94 -0.18 11.06 6.49
C GLN A 94 -1.09 11.06 7.71
N LEU A 95 -2.16 11.85 7.63
CA LEU A 95 -3.23 11.84 8.63
C LEU A 95 -4.19 10.67 8.38
N ASN A 96 -4.65 10.06 9.47
CA ASN A 96 -5.54 8.90 9.47
C ASN A 96 -5.09 7.80 8.48
N PRO A 97 -3.86 7.28 8.63
CA PRO A 97 -3.35 6.27 7.72
C PRO A 97 -4.28 5.04 7.77
N ILE A 98 -4.76 4.61 6.60
CA ILE A 98 -5.40 3.31 6.49
C ILE A 98 -4.29 2.28 6.62
N VAL A 99 -3.98 1.89 7.85
CA VAL A 99 -3.13 0.74 8.11
C VAL A 99 -3.95 -0.48 7.72
N ARG A 100 -3.90 -0.84 6.43
CA ARG A 100 -4.28 -2.18 6.01
C ARG A 100 -3.27 -3.10 6.66
N ALA A 101 -3.59 -3.61 7.84
CA ALA A 101 -2.77 -4.58 8.54
C ALA A 101 -2.41 -5.64 7.51
N GLY A 102 -1.11 -5.71 7.16
CA GLY A 102 -0.61 -6.72 6.26
C GLY A 102 -1.11 -8.04 6.79
N GLN A 103 -1.90 -8.72 5.97
CA GLN A 103 -2.46 -10.02 6.28
C GLN A 103 -1.30 -10.89 6.82
N PRO A 104 -1.39 -11.43 8.05
CA PRO A 104 -0.30 -12.22 8.60
C PRO A 104 0.01 -13.37 7.62
N PRO A 105 1.29 -13.77 7.49
CA PRO A 105 1.64 -14.91 6.65
C PRO A 105 0.78 -16.10 7.08
N VAL A 106 -0.04 -16.58 6.15
CA VAL A 106 -0.87 -17.77 6.37
C VAL A 106 0.12 -18.92 6.55
N ASN A 107 0.36 -19.30 7.80
CA ASN A 107 1.24 -20.41 8.15
C ASN A 107 0.49 -21.71 7.84
N ASN A 108 0.54 -22.15 6.59
CA ASN A 108 0.13 -23.49 6.22
C ASN A 108 1.25 -24.45 6.62
N GLN A 109 1.19 -24.92 7.87
CA GLN A 109 1.81 -26.19 8.25
C GLN A 109 1.20 -27.34 7.44
#